data_AF-A0A645G8W4-F1
#
_entry.id   AF-A0A645G8W4-F1
#
_cell.length_a   1.000
_cell.length_b   1.000
_cell.length_c   1.000
_cell.angle_alpha   90.00
_cell.angle_beta   90.00
_cell.angle_gamma   90.00
#
_symmetry.space_group_name_H-M   'P 1'
#
loop_
_entity.id
_entity.type
_entity.pdbx_description
1 polymer ?
#
loop_
_entity_poly.entity_id
_entity_poly.type
_entity_poly.pdbx_seq_one_letter_code
_entity_poly.pdbx_strand_id
1 'polypeptide(L)'
;MFASLVQACNMWQEIGRKKIETYDLALAAYLKEKIVERWGVESLYSPKDDPKLLSALTSFNPFQNKDDVMNSQKSTSFVARMASDYPQAFQIRNANFAVIGAAAEHYGIRISTHLWHDATDVDLVVEAMWDLSRKMA
;
A
#
# COMPACT_ATOMS: atom_id res chain seq x y z
N MET A 1 -29.47 10.43 17.07
CA MET A 1 -28.50 10.64 15.98
C MET A 1 -27.16 10.11 16.51
N PHE A 2 -26.38 9.31 15.75
CA PHE A 2 -25.19 8.51 16.17
C PHE A 2 -25.37 7.02 16.51
N ALA A 3 -26.56 6.42 16.32
CA ALA A 3 -26.74 4.97 16.60
C ALA A 3 -25.75 4.08 15.85
N SER A 4 -25.48 4.35 14.57
CA SER A 4 -24.52 3.59 13.76
C SER A 4 -23.07 3.76 14.24
N LEU A 5 -22.69 4.94 14.73
CA LEU A 5 -21.35 5.16 15.29
C LEU A 5 -21.15 4.35 16.58
N VAL A 6 -22.16 4.33 17.45
CA VAL A 6 -22.13 3.52 18.69
C VAL A 6 -22.01 2.03 18.35
N GLN A 7 -22.79 1.54 17.37
CA GLN A 7 -22.70 0.15 16.92
C GLN A 7 -21.32 -0.21 16.37
N ALA A 8 -20.72 0.66 15.54
CA ALA A 8 -19.36 0.45 15.02
C ALA A 8 -18.32 0.39 16.15
N CYS A 9 -18.42 1.30 17.14
CA CYS A 9 -17.54 1.29 18.31
C CYS A 9 -17.68 0.03 19.15
N ASN A 10 -18.91 -0.47 19.35
CA ASN A 10 -19.18 -1.70 20.09
C ASN A 10 -18.59 -2.91 19.35
N MET A 11 -18.81 -3.02 18.03
CA MET A 11 -18.22 -4.07 17.21
C MET A 11 -16.69 -4.10 17.33
N TRP A 12 -16.02 -2.94 17.29
CA TRP A 12 -14.56 -2.87 17.48
C TRP A 12 -14.12 -3.21 18.90
N GLN A 13 -14.94 -2.96 19.91
CA GLN A 13 -14.66 -3.37 21.29
C GLN A 13 -14.80 -4.89 21.44
N GLU A 14 -15.83 -5.50 20.86
CA GLU A 14 -16.06 -6.95 20.87
C GLU A 14 -14.92 -7.72 20.18
N ILE A 15 -14.45 -7.23 19.04
CA ILE A 15 -13.28 -7.81 18.35
C ILE A 15 -11.99 -7.56 19.15
N GLY A 16 -11.91 -6.40 19.82
CA GLY A 16 -10.75 -5.92 20.55
C GLY A 16 -9.88 -5.01 19.70
N ARG A 17 -9.82 -3.72 20.05
CA ARG A 17 -9.07 -2.70 19.30
C ARG A 17 -7.59 -3.05 19.12
N LYS A 18 -6.96 -3.60 20.15
CA LYS A 18 -5.55 -4.02 20.07
C LYS A 18 -5.35 -5.19 19.11
N LYS A 19 -6.33 -6.10 19.03
CA LYS A 19 -6.30 -7.23 18.10
C LYS A 19 -6.39 -6.75 16.66
N ILE A 20 -7.30 -5.80 16.38
CA ILE A 20 -7.44 -5.16 15.07
C ILE A 20 -6.13 -4.47 14.67
N GLU A 21 -5.59 -3.61 15.54
CA GLU A 21 -4.33 -2.90 15.28
C GLU A 21 -3.17 -3.88 15.01
N THR A 22 -3.03 -4.90 15.86
CA THR A 22 -1.95 -5.89 15.71
C THR A 22 -2.07 -6.65 14.38
N TYR A 23 -3.29 -7.01 13.99
CA TYR A 23 -3.55 -7.69 12.72
C TYR A 23 -3.22 -6.82 11.51
N ASP A 24 -3.74 -5.59 11.47
CA ASP A 24 -3.51 -4.67 10.36
C ASP A 24 -2.03 -4.30 10.21
N LEU A 25 -1.33 -4.08 11.33
CA LEU A 25 0.11 -3.82 11.34
C LEU A 25 0.94 -5.04 10.94
N ALA A 26 0.53 -6.25 11.32
CA ALA A 26 1.21 -7.47 10.90
C ALA A 26 1.08 -7.68 9.38
N LEU A 27 -0.10 -7.44 8.81
CA LEU A 27 -0.29 -7.48 7.36
C LEU A 27 0.52 -6.39 6.65
N ALA A 28 0.57 -5.17 7.20
CA ALA A 28 1.36 -4.08 6.61
C ALA A 28 2.87 -4.39 6.66
N ALA A 29 3.36 -5.00 7.74
CA ALA A 29 4.74 -5.46 7.85
C ALA A 29 5.02 -6.54 6.80
N TYR A 30 4.13 -7.54 6.67
CA TYR A 30 4.26 -8.60 5.66
C TYR A 30 4.30 -8.03 4.23
N LEU A 31 3.41 -7.10 3.91
CA LEU A 31 3.41 -6.39 2.62
C LEU A 31 4.74 -5.67 2.37
N LYS A 32 5.30 -4.98 3.37
CA LYS A 32 6.59 -4.30 3.23
C LYS A 32 7.73 -5.29 3.00
N GLU A 33 7.78 -6.42 3.70
CA GLU A 33 8.79 -7.46 3.43
C GLU A 33 8.72 -7.93 1.98
N LYS A 34 7.52 -8.25 1.49
CA LYS A 34 7.29 -8.65 0.10
C LYS A 34 7.68 -7.59 -0.92
N ILE A 35 7.45 -6.31 -0.61
CA ILE A 35 7.92 -5.19 -1.44
C ILE A 35 9.45 -5.13 -1.43
N VAL A 36 10.09 -5.22 -0.26
CA VAL A 36 11.56 -5.17 -0.15
C VAL A 36 12.22 -6.33 -0.91
N GLU A 37 11.65 -7.53 -0.85
CA GLU A 37 12.14 -8.71 -1.60
C GLU A 37 12.21 -8.46 -3.12
N ARG A 38 11.28 -7.66 -3.66
CA ARG A 38 11.09 -7.46 -5.10
C ARG A 38 11.74 -6.16 -5.62
N TRP A 39 11.62 -5.06 -4.87
CA TRP A 39 12.04 -3.72 -5.28
C TRP A 39 13.17 -3.11 -4.43
N GLY A 40 13.57 -3.78 -3.35
CA GLY A 40 14.54 -3.24 -2.40
C GLY A 40 13.93 -2.26 -1.38
N VAL A 41 14.62 -2.08 -0.27
CA VAL A 41 14.16 -1.23 0.86
C VAL A 41 14.06 0.24 0.49
N GLU A 42 14.88 0.70 -0.45
CA GLU A 42 14.91 2.09 -0.91
C GLU A 42 13.68 2.48 -1.75
N SER A 43 12.90 1.49 -2.19
CA SER A 43 11.62 1.75 -2.85
C SER A 43 10.55 2.27 -1.87
N LEU A 44 10.68 1.98 -0.57
CA LEU A 44 9.70 2.34 0.43
C LEU A 44 9.79 3.82 0.80
N TYR A 45 8.64 4.48 0.83
CA TYR A 45 8.46 5.77 1.51
C TYR A 45 7.93 5.59 2.93
N SER A 46 7.19 4.50 3.17
CA SER A 46 6.71 4.15 4.50
C SER A 46 7.83 3.59 5.38
N PRO A 47 7.95 4.03 6.65
CA PRO A 47 8.88 3.44 7.60
C PRO A 47 8.65 1.92 7.74
N LYS A 48 9.74 1.15 7.68
CA LYS A 48 9.68 -0.31 7.77
C LYS A 48 9.90 -0.82 9.19
N ASP A 49 10.96 -0.33 9.86
CA ASP A 49 11.46 -0.97 11.08
C ASP A 49 11.32 -0.10 12.36
N ASP A 50 10.87 1.16 12.25
CA ASP A 50 10.57 1.98 13.45
C ASP A 50 9.13 1.69 13.93
N PRO A 51 8.95 0.99 15.07
CA PRO A 51 7.64 0.61 15.58
C PRO A 51 6.73 1.80 15.92
N LYS A 52 7.28 2.99 16.15
CA LYS A 52 6.50 4.20 16.48
C LYS A 52 5.86 4.85 15.26
N LEU A 53 6.38 4.55 14.06
CA LEU A 53 5.94 5.15 12.81
C LEU A 53 5.17 4.14 11.92
N LEU A 54 4.89 2.94 12.44
CA LEU A 54 4.13 1.95 11.70
C LEU A 54 2.65 2.31 11.66
N SER A 55 2.06 2.09 10.49
CA SER A 55 0.63 2.16 10.25
C SER A 55 0.25 1.10 9.23
N ALA A 56 -1.06 0.90 9.05
CA ALA A 56 -1.61 -0.01 8.03
C ALA A 56 -1.50 0.54 6.58
N LEU A 57 -0.75 1.63 6.38
CA LEU A 57 -0.52 2.27 5.09
C LEU A 57 0.92 2.06 4.62
N THR A 58 1.07 1.55 3.40
CA THR A 58 2.36 1.36 2.75
C THR A 58 2.41 2.17 1.46
N SER A 59 3.35 3.11 1.37
CA SER A 59 3.65 3.88 0.17
C SER A 59 5.04 3.51 -0.34
N PHE A 60 5.17 3.27 -1.64
CA PHE A 60 6.44 2.88 -2.27
C PHE A 60 6.50 3.25 -3.77
N ASN A 61 7.68 3.16 -4.36
CA ASN A 61 7.92 3.30 -5.79
C ASN A 61 7.87 1.91 -6.47
N PRO A 62 6.86 1.61 -7.31
CA PRO A 62 6.77 0.31 -7.98
C PRO A 62 7.59 0.24 -9.27
N PHE A 63 8.16 1.35 -9.76
CA PHE A 63 8.67 1.41 -11.14
C PHE A 63 10.09 0.87 -11.26
N GLN A 64 10.36 0.18 -12.37
CA GLN A 64 11.67 -0.38 -12.68
C GLN A 64 12.70 0.73 -12.95
N ASN A 65 12.31 1.76 -13.70
CA ASN A 65 13.06 3.01 -13.74
C ASN A 65 12.61 3.92 -12.59
N LYS A 66 13.52 4.23 -11.67
CA LYS A 66 13.21 4.96 -10.43
C LYS A 66 12.66 6.36 -10.70
N ASP A 67 13.08 7.01 -11.79
CA ASP A 67 12.65 8.37 -12.12
C ASP A 67 11.19 8.47 -12.57
N ASP A 68 10.59 7.34 -12.99
CA ASP A 68 9.18 7.28 -13.37
C ASP A 68 8.23 7.62 -12.23
N VAL A 69 8.69 7.57 -10.98
CA VAL A 69 7.90 7.98 -9.84
C VAL A 69 7.53 9.47 -9.89
N MET A 70 8.26 10.29 -10.65
CA MET A 70 7.94 11.70 -10.89
C MET A 70 6.92 11.90 -12.04
N ASN A 71 6.49 10.83 -12.71
CA ASN A 71 5.50 10.87 -13.78
C ASN A 71 4.10 10.56 -13.24
N SER A 72 3.30 11.60 -13.06
CA SER A 72 1.93 11.49 -12.51
C SER A 72 0.99 10.66 -13.39
N GLN A 73 1.13 10.77 -14.71
CA GLN A 73 0.32 10.00 -15.66
C GLN A 73 0.66 8.51 -15.59
N LYS A 74 1.94 8.17 -15.44
CA LYS A 74 2.39 6.78 -15.29
C LYS A 74 1.90 6.16 -13.98
N SER A 75 1.99 6.90 -12.87
CA SER A 75 1.40 6.51 -11.58
C SER A 75 -0.12 6.30 -11.66
N THR A 76 -0.84 7.21 -12.32
CA THR A 76 -2.29 7.09 -12.53
C THR A 76 -2.65 5.89 -13.40
N SER A 77 -1.89 5.65 -14.47
CA SER A 77 -2.07 4.49 -15.35
C SER A 77 -1.80 3.18 -14.60
N PHE A 78 -0.79 3.14 -13.74
CA PHE A 78 -0.51 1.96 -12.91
C PHE A 78 -1.72 1.61 -12.03
N VAL A 79 -2.30 2.60 -11.32
CA VAL A 79 -3.51 2.39 -10.51
C VAL A 79 -4.70 1.91 -11.35
N ALA A 80 -4.95 2.55 -12.50
CA ALA A 80 -6.05 2.16 -13.38
C ALA A 80 -5.90 0.72 -13.88
N ARG A 81 -4.69 0.33 -14.28
CA ARG A 81 -4.38 -1.00 -14.79
C ARG A 81 -4.41 -2.08 -13.71
N MET A 82 -4.03 -1.77 -12.47
CA MET A 82 -4.23 -2.69 -11.35
C MET A 82 -5.73 -3.02 -11.14
N ALA A 83 -6.62 -2.08 -11.42
CA ALA A 83 -8.06 -2.28 -11.34
C ALA A 83 -8.67 -2.98 -12.58
N SER A 84 -8.13 -2.75 -13.80
CA SER A 84 -8.72 -3.28 -15.04
C SER A 84 -8.08 -4.57 -15.56
N ASP A 85 -6.77 -4.74 -15.39
CA ASP A 85 -6.01 -5.77 -16.10
C ASP A 85 -5.94 -7.09 -15.31
N TYR A 86 -6.27 -7.07 -14.01
CA TYR A 86 -6.16 -8.21 -13.10
C TYR A 86 -7.54 -8.69 -12.63
N PRO A 87 -7.79 -10.01 -12.52
CA PRO A 87 -9.10 -10.56 -12.13
C PRO A 87 -9.63 -10.07 -10.78
N GLN A 88 -8.74 -9.76 -9.84
CA GLN A 88 -9.08 -9.28 -8.50
C GLN A 88 -9.55 -7.81 -8.49
N ALA A 89 -9.34 -7.07 -9.58
CA ALA A 89 -9.66 -5.65 -9.72
C ALA A 89 -9.15 -4.80 -8.54
N PHE A 90 -7.83 -4.87 -8.28
CA PHE A 90 -7.20 -4.30 -7.09
C PHE A 90 -7.46 -2.80 -6.94
N GLN A 91 -8.07 -2.41 -5.82
CA GLN A 91 -8.39 -1.02 -5.51
C GLN A 91 -7.26 -0.36 -4.71
N ILE A 92 -6.21 0.05 -5.41
CA ILE A 92 -5.09 0.82 -4.84
C ILE A 92 -5.22 2.33 -5.13
N ARG A 93 -4.34 3.13 -4.55
CA ARG A 93 -4.26 4.58 -4.79
C ARG A 93 -2.82 4.98 -5.09
N ASN A 94 -2.64 6.14 -5.69
CA ASN A 94 -1.38 6.87 -5.65
C ASN A 94 -1.54 8.12 -4.76
N ALA A 95 -0.41 8.65 -4.30
CA ALA A 95 -0.35 9.91 -3.58
C ALA A 95 0.88 10.70 -4.05
N ASN A 96 0.72 12.01 -4.17
CA ASN A 96 1.82 12.91 -4.46
C ASN A 96 2.40 13.51 -3.17
N PHE A 97 3.71 13.68 -3.14
CA PHE A 97 4.43 14.32 -2.05
C PHE A 97 5.79 14.84 -2.51
N ALA A 98 6.26 15.90 -1.87
CA ALA A 98 7.61 16.40 -2.07
C ALA A 98 8.63 15.45 -1.43
N VAL A 99 9.74 15.20 -2.13
CA VAL A 99 10.90 14.45 -1.62
C VAL A 99 12.10 15.39 -1.62
N ILE A 100 12.83 15.42 -0.51
CA ILE A 100 14.00 16.30 -0.36
C ILE A 100 15.02 15.96 -1.45
N GLY A 101 15.39 16.96 -2.25
CA GLY A 101 16.36 16.83 -3.33
C GLY A 101 15.79 16.32 -4.67
N ALA A 102 14.51 15.96 -4.74
CA ALA A 102 13.87 15.59 -6.00
C ALA A 102 13.58 16.82 -6.88
N ALA A 103 13.64 16.64 -8.20
CA ALA A 103 13.35 17.71 -9.17
C ALA A 103 11.84 18.03 -9.29
N ALA A 104 10.99 17.10 -8.89
CA ALA A 104 9.53 17.21 -8.89
C ALA A 104 8.92 16.38 -7.76
N GLU A 105 7.60 16.48 -7.58
CA GLU A 105 6.88 15.60 -6.66
C GLU A 105 7.00 14.14 -7.09
N HIS A 106 7.06 13.25 -6.10
CA HIS A 106 6.95 11.81 -6.32
C HIS A 106 5.48 11.40 -6.21
N TYR A 107 5.06 10.47 -7.06
CA TYR A 107 3.72 9.89 -7.13
C TYR A 107 3.75 8.41 -6.73
N GLY A 108 4.03 8.16 -5.45
CA GLY A 108 4.13 6.80 -4.90
C GLY A 108 2.79 6.06 -4.90
N ILE A 109 2.86 4.73 -5.05
CA ILE A 109 1.69 3.85 -4.91
C ILE A 109 1.45 3.57 -3.44
N ARG A 110 0.19 3.72 -3.02
CA ARG A 110 -0.29 3.53 -1.65
C ARG A 110 -1.26 2.35 -1.57
N ILE A 111 -0.93 1.40 -0.70
CA ILE A 111 -1.77 0.25 -0.32
C ILE A 111 -2.17 0.40 1.14
N SER A 112 -3.43 0.03 1.43
CA SER A 112 -3.96 -0.05 2.79
C SER A 112 -4.29 -1.49 3.13
N THR A 113 -3.59 -2.09 4.10
CA THR A 113 -4.01 -3.36 4.67
C THR A 113 -5.13 -3.09 5.68
N HIS A 114 -6.07 -4.01 5.80
CA HIS A 114 -7.29 -3.83 6.59
C HIS A 114 -7.74 -5.17 7.16
N LEU A 115 -8.61 -5.11 8.17
CA LEU A 115 -9.14 -6.27 8.89
C LEU A 115 -9.80 -7.33 7.99
N TRP A 116 -10.23 -6.95 6.80
CA TRP A 116 -10.90 -7.82 5.83
C TRP A 116 -9.96 -8.44 4.80
N HIS A 117 -8.67 -8.12 4.86
CA HIS A 117 -7.64 -8.74 4.04
C HIS A 117 -6.96 -9.88 4.80
N ASP A 118 -6.32 -10.78 4.07
CA ASP A 118 -5.39 -11.77 4.61
C ASP A 118 -4.03 -11.77 3.89
N ALA A 119 -3.15 -12.70 4.26
CA ALA A 119 -1.82 -12.82 3.65
C ALA A 119 -1.89 -13.18 2.15
N THR A 120 -2.92 -13.93 1.72
CA THR A 120 -3.14 -14.27 0.31
C THR A 120 -3.43 -13.01 -0.50
N ASP A 121 -4.25 -12.09 0.03
CA ASP A 121 -4.51 -10.81 -0.62
C ASP A 121 -3.23 -10.00 -0.82
N VAL A 122 -2.34 -10.02 0.18
CA VAL A 122 -1.02 -9.38 0.11
C VAL A 122 -0.15 -10.03 -0.97
N ASP A 123 -0.08 -11.36 -1.01
CA ASP A 123 0.70 -12.07 -2.01
C ASP A 123 0.18 -11.77 -3.43
N LEU A 124 -1.13 -11.83 -3.63
CA LEU A 124 -1.77 -11.56 -4.92
C LEU A 124 -1.53 -10.13 -5.40
N VAL A 125 -1.68 -9.12 -4.53
CA VAL A 125 -1.45 -7.73 -4.94
C VAL A 125 0.02 -7.46 -5.23
N VAL A 126 0.94 -8.06 -4.48
CA VAL A 126 2.39 -7.92 -4.74
C VAL A 126 2.77 -8.54 -6.07
N GLU A 127 2.32 -9.77 -6.36
CA GLU A 127 2.60 -10.43 -7.64
C GLU A 127 2.06 -9.61 -8.82
N ALA A 128 0.83 -9.08 -8.70
CA ALA A 128 0.23 -8.24 -9.72
C ALA A 128 0.99 -6.92 -9.92
N MET A 129 1.38 -6.23 -8.84
CA MET A 129 2.19 -5.00 -8.94
C MET A 129 3.56 -5.28 -9.55
N TRP A 130 4.19 -6.41 -9.21
CA TRP A 130 5.47 -6.80 -9.77
C TRP A 130 5.36 -7.07 -11.27
N ASP A 131 4.37 -7.86 -11.68
CA ASP A 131 4.08 -8.12 -13.08
C ASP A 131 3.81 -6.82 -13.86
N LEU A 132 2.92 -5.95 -13.34
CA LEU A 132 2.57 -4.70 -14.00
C LEU A 132 3.77 -3.75 -14.12
N SER A 133 4.59 -3.64 -13.06
CA SER A 133 5.75 -2.76 -13.07
C SER A 133 6.73 -3.08 -14.21
N ARG A 134 6.91 -4.37 -14.52
CA ARG A 134 7.76 -4.83 -15.61
C ARG A 134 7.13 -4.62 -16.99
N LYS A 135 5.81 -4.75 -17.10
CA LYS A 135 5.05 -4.44 -18.32
C LYS A 135 5.00 -2.94 -18.64
N MET A 136 5.27 -2.09 -17.64
CA MET A 136 5.30 -0.64 -17.76
C MET A 136 6.73 -0.08 -17.78
N ALA A 137 7.76 -0.92 -17.80
CA ALA A 137 9.17 -0.50 -17.85
C ALA A 137 9.47 0.26 -19.15
#